data_AF-A0A2G5BFQ1-F1
#
_entry.id   AF-A0A2G5BFQ1-F1
#
_cell.length_a   1.000
_cell.length_b   1.000
_cell.length_c   1.000
_cell.angle_alpha   90.00
_cell.angle_beta   90.00
_cell.angle_gamma   90.00
#
_symmetry.space_group_name_H-M   'P 1'
#
loop_
_entity.id
_entity.type
_entity.pdbx_description
1 polymer ?
#
loop_
_entity_poly.entity_id
_entity_poly.type
_entity_poly.pdbx_seq_one_letter_code
_entity_poly.pdbx_strand_id
1 'polypeptide(L)'
;MLMEHAHSPTGIAEDVAAALCALPAGNEFNVRVVDTADSSVESLTPHNCKHSHFHAENTLSRRVLVLVSQGDCLVAGLETREFVTLLVEIDGARVARERVSVDACIEKLDTSGMLSSRMPLARQMVAGYLCSLQKYRKALDVSTVGVHLFARAQHEYLFAKSQENPNKHILDDFALIKWWQRTINSALTYAMSHLSYSLQDSAIRSSGTSAVTRKCFSETVIGYCVIPGAEPNNAYAFTGEQADTANANSNEHADTKPAGRVEWRWGLPYSSDAVAHDCVLQFPDDPITRLLAEPHSRGWSVAMLLDMLSVSEECGSGHRAAYLSAWLPVKSFAEVLEASQFEETADQGKLTLEDYDSMLIALFDRAMDFSTADAASTSSRRFIDFLDTTFNIKPVSVSTTGPVIVKATTVSEQITTPLVNDLTAVIRKKRKAE
;
A
#
# COMPACT_ATOMS: atom_id res chain seq x y z
N MET A 1 -7.78 -26.47 11.82
CA MET A 1 -6.40 -26.90 11.51
C MET A 1 -5.63 -25.88 10.67
N LEU A 2 -6.11 -25.39 9.51
CA LEU A 2 -5.38 -24.36 8.72
C LEU A 2 -5.26 -22.99 9.43
N MET A 3 -6.32 -22.53 10.12
CA MET A 3 -6.28 -21.25 10.83
C MET A 3 -5.52 -21.27 12.16
N GLU A 4 -5.37 -22.41 12.82
CA GLU A 4 -4.58 -22.52 14.07
C GLU A 4 -3.07 -22.28 13.84
N HIS A 5 -2.63 -22.32 12.58
CA HIS A 5 -1.25 -22.03 12.18
C HIS A 5 -1.11 -20.72 11.40
N ALA A 6 -2.19 -19.94 11.24
CA ALA A 6 -2.21 -18.66 10.56
C ALA A 6 -1.55 -17.55 11.37
N HIS A 7 -0.25 -17.69 11.59
CA HIS A 7 0.53 -16.69 12.31
C HIS A 7 1.00 -15.59 11.36
N SER A 8 0.97 -14.36 11.87
CA SER A 8 1.62 -13.18 11.33
C SER A 8 2.99 -13.47 10.68
N PRO A 9 3.34 -12.86 9.53
CA PRO A 9 4.71 -12.80 9.08
C PRO A 9 5.56 -12.08 10.12
N THR A 10 6.51 -12.80 10.72
CA THR A 10 7.50 -12.20 11.61
C THR A 10 8.46 -11.34 10.79
N GLY A 11 8.85 -10.20 11.35
CA GLY A 11 9.93 -9.37 10.82
C GLY A 11 9.54 -8.31 9.77
N ILE A 12 8.41 -7.63 9.98
CA ILE A 12 8.03 -6.44 9.19
C ILE A 12 9.09 -5.34 9.33
N ALA A 13 9.63 -5.14 10.54
CA ALA A 13 10.63 -4.11 10.82
C ALA A 13 11.91 -4.34 10.00
N GLU A 14 12.35 -5.60 9.89
CA GLU A 14 13.52 -6.03 9.14
C GLU A 14 13.32 -5.88 7.63
N ASP A 15 12.15 -6.23 7.10
CA ASP A 15 11.88 -6.06 5.66
C ASP A 15 11.78 -4.58 5.27
N VAL A 16 11.18 -3.76 6.13
CA VAL A 16 11.17 -2.29 5.98
C VAL A 16 12.59 -1.76 6.05
N ALA A 17 13.37 -2.12 7.09
CA ALA A 17 14.77 -1.73 7.21
C ALA A 17 15.58 -2.12 5.97
N ALA A 18 15.44 -3.35 5.47
CA ALA A 18 16.11 -3.81 4.25
C ALA A 18 15.76 -2.96 3.02
N ALA A 19 14.49 -2.55 2.86
CA ALA A 19 14.08 -1.64 1.79
C ALA A 19 14.66 -0.23 1.96
N LEU A 20 14.79 0.24 3.21
CA LEU A 20 15.42 1.52 3.53
C LEU A 20 16.92 1.52 3.22
N CYS A 21 17.62 0.38 3.29
CA CYS A 21 19.06 0.30 2.93
C CYS A 21 19.36 0.89 1.54
N ALA A 22 18.43 0.77 0.59
CA ALA A 22 18.60 1.26 -0.78
C ALA A 22 18.48 2.80 -0.93
N LEU A 23 18.14 3.52 0.14
CA LEU A 23 18.13 4.98 0.15
C LEU A 23 19.57 5.56 0.06
N PRO A 24 19.74 6.85 -0.29
CA PRO A 24 21.07 7.44 -0.45
C PRO A 24 21.93 7.28 0.81
N ALA A 25 23.18 6.86 0.62
CA ALA A 25 24.09 6.55 1.72
C ALA A 25 24.33 7.73 2.68
N GLY A 26 24.67 7.39 3.93
CA GLY A 26 25.00 8.36 4.98
C GLY A 26 23.81 8.79 5.86
N ASN A 27 22.66 8.12 5.70
CA ASN A 27 21.50 8.27 6.58
C ASN A 27 21.34 7.05 7.48
N GLU A 28 20.89 7.28 8.71
CA GLU A 28 20.51 6.25 9.67
C GLU A 28 19.05 6.40 10.05
N PHE A 29 18.34 5.27 10.12
CA PHE A 29 16.93 5.21 10.50
C PHE A 29 16.71 4.15 11.56
N ASN A 30 15.67 4.36 12.37
CA ASN A 30 15.17 3.38 13.32
C ASN A 30 13.72 3.03 12.93
N VAL A 31 13.47 1.75 12.68
CA VAL A 31 12.15 1.23 12.31
C VAL A 31 11.53 0.55 13.53
N ARG A 32 10.38 1.03 13.98
CA ARG A 32 9.56 0.38 15.01
C ARG A 32 8.29 -0.15 14.37
N VAL A 33 7.87 -1.34 14.78
CA VAL A 33 6.58 -1.92 14.37
C VAL A 33 5.79 -2.20 15.63
N VAL A 34 4.55 -1.73 15.65
CA VAL A 34 3.56 -2.06 16.67
C VAL A 34 2.42 -2.76 15.97
N ASP A 35 2.07 -3.95 16.44
CA ASP A 35 0.93 -4.68 15.89
C ASP A 35 0.15 -5.44 16.96
N THR A 36 -1.10 -5.72 16.63
CA THR A 36 -2.03 -6.41 17.52
C THR A 36 -1.95 -7.91 17.33
N ALA A 37 -2.38 -8.66 18.33
CA ALA A 37 -2.72 -10.07 18.15
C ALA A 37 -3.87 -10.19 17.13
N ASP A 38 -3.97 -11.35 16.47
CA ASP A 38 -5.06 -11.63 15.55
C ASP A 38 -6.40 -11.71 16.31
N SER A 39 -7.42 -11.07 15.77
CA SER A 39 -8.76 -11.02 16.35
C SER A 39 -9.81 -11.45 15.34
N SER A 40 -10.80 -12.23 15.78
CA SER A 40 -11.91 -12.64 14.91
C SER A 40 -12.79 -11.45 14.57
N VAL A 41 -13.10 -11.29 13.28
CA VAL A 41 -13.95 -10.22 12.75
C VAL A 41 -14.95 -10.77 11.72
N GLU A 42 -15.95 -9.97 11.38
CA GLU A 42 -16.84 -10.28 10.27
C GLU A 42 -16.05 -10.35 8.95
N SER A 43 -16.57 -11.13 8.00
CA SER A 43 -15.98 -11.22 6.66
C SER A 43 -16.00 -9.87 5.96
N LEU A 44 -14.95 -9.58 5.18
CA LEU A 44 -14.90 -8.44 4.26
C LEU A 44 -16.00 -8.50 3.17
N THR A 45 -16.63 -9.66 2.96
CA THR A 45 -17.79 -9.86 2.07
C THR A 45 -18.92 -10.56 2.83
N PRO A 46 -19.62 -9.87 3.76
CA PRO A 46 -20.51 -10.48 4.74
C PRO A 46 -21.73 -11.17 4.12
N HIS A 47 -22.16 -10.76 2.93
CA HIS A 47 -23.35 -11.31 2.29
C HIS A 47 -23.10 -12.56 1.44
N ASN A 48 -21.85 -12.99 1.29
CA ASN A 48 -21.39 -14.13 0.48
C ASN A 48 -21.93 -14.11 -0.96
N CYS A 49 -21.04 -14.04 -1.95
CA CYS A 49 -21.47 -14.00 -3.34
C CYS A 49 -22.29 -15.24 -3.74
N LYS A 50 -23.57 -15.03 -4.13
CA LYS A 50 -24.46 -16.11 -4.62
C LYS A 50 -23.95 -16.81 -5.88
N HIS A 51 -22.98 -16.19 -6.56
CA HIS A 51 -22.36 -16.69 -7.78
C HIS A 51 -20.92 -17.19 -7.57
N SER A 52 -20.38 -17.06 -6.35
CA SER A 52 -19.11 -17.67 -5.97
C SER A 52 -19.39 -19.04 -5.38
N HIS A 53 -18.63 -20.05 -5.80
CA HIS A 53 -18.62 -21.35 -5.13
C HIS A 53 -17.94 -21.28 -3.76
N PHE A 54 -17.23 -20.18 -3.45
CA PHE A 54 -16.51 -19.93 -2.20
C PHE A 54 -17.27 -19.00 -1.26
N HIS A 55 -17.33 -19.40 0.00
CA HIS A 55 -17.89 -18.66 1.12
C HIS A 55 -16.81 -18.31 2.14
N ALA A 56 -16.87 -17.12 2.73
CA ALA A 56 -15.99 -16.77 3.84
C ALA A 56 -16.54 -17.36 5.15
N GLU A 57 -15.74 -18.16 5.84
CA GLU A 57 -16.15 -18.80 7.10
C GLU A 57 -15.59 -18.05 8.32
N ASN A 58 -14.28 -17.81 8.32
CA ASN A 58 -13.58 -17.13 9.41
C ASN A 58 -12.67 -16.05 8.84
N THR A 59 -12.68 -14.87 9.45
CA THR A 59 -11.75 -13.78 9.13
C THR A 59 -11.06 -13.34 10.40
N LEU A 60 -9.74 -13.35 10.37
CA LEU A 60 -8.89 -12.76 11.40
C LEU A 60 -8.41 -11.40 10.92
N SER A 61 -8.40 -10.43 11.82
CA SER A 61 -7.90 -9.08 11.57
C SER A 61 -6.81 -8.71 12.58
N ARG A 62 -5.82 -7.99 12.08
CA ARG A 62 -4.76 -7.37 12.88
C ARG A 62 -4.45 -5.97 12.39
N ARG A 63 -4.04 -5.10 13.31
CA ARG A 63 -3.59 -3.74 12.99
C ARG A 63 -2.08 -3.67 13.11
N VAL A 64 -1.45 -2.96 12.19
CA VAL A 64 0.01 -2.79 12.11
C VAL A 64 0.32 -1.32 11.91
N LEU A 65 1.13 -0.75 12.79
CA LEU A 65 1.71 0.58 12.67
C LEU A 65 3.24 0.46 12.53
N VAL A 66 3.75 0.89 11.39
CA VAL A 66 5.20 1.01 11.14
C VAL A 66 5.59 2.47 11.32
N LEU A 67 6.55 2.74 12.20
CA LEU A 67 7.09 4.06 12.49
C LEU A 67 8.57 4.10 12.12
N VAL A 68 8.98 5.17 11.43
CA VAL A 68 10.39 5.42 11.12
C VAL A 68 10.82 6.72 11.77
N SER A 69 11.93 6.67 12.51
CA SER A 69 12.61 7.86 13.03
C SER A 69 13.99 8.03 12.40
N GLN A 70 14.42 9.28 12.27
CA GLN A 70 15.81 9.66 11.97
C GLN A 70 16.37 10.35 13.20
N GLY A 71 17.35 9.73 13.86
CA GLY A 71 17.66 10.05 15.26
C GLY A 71 16.42 9.89 16.14
N ASP A 72 16.14 10.91 16.95
CA ASP A 72 15.03 10.92 17.90
C ASP A 72 13.72 11.51 17.32
N CYS A 73 13.68 11.82 16.03
CA CYS A 73 12.52 12.44 15.39
C CYS A 73 11.79 11.47 14.47
N LEU A 74 10.48 11.28 14.68
CA LEU A 74 9.60 10.52 13.80
C LEU A 74 9.47 11.26 12.46
N VAL A 75 9.83 10.59 11.37
CA VAL A 75 9.86 11.15 10.01
C VAL A 75 8.73 10.63 9.13
N ALA A 76 8.25 9.40 9.39
CA ALA A 76 7.18 8.78 8.63
C ALA A 76 6.45 7.69 9.43
N GLY A 77 5.20 7.45 9.09
CA GLY A 77 4.36 6.41 9.71
C GLY A 77 3.44 5.78 8.67
N LEU A 78 3.26 4.46 8.76
CA LEU A 78 2.40 3.66 7.89
C LEU A 78 1.48 2.80 8.78
N GLU A 79 0.19 3.08 8.78
CA GLU A 79 -0.85 2.30 9.45
C GLU A 79 -1.56 1.43 8.43
N THR A 80 -1.68 0.15 8.74
CA THR A 80 -2.34 -0.85 7.90
C THR A 80 -3.20 -1.78 8.75
N ARG A 81 -4.19 -2.38 8.11
CA ARG A 81 -4.99 -3.45 8.69
C ARG A 81 -4.96 -4.65 7.76
N GLU A 82 -4.63 -5.80 8.30
CA GLU A 82 -4.52 -7.02 7.53
C GLU A 82 -5.60 -8.00 7.93
N PHE A 83 -6.12 -8.69 6.93
CA PHE A 83 -7.19 -9.66 7.06
C PHE A 83 -6.71 -11.00 6.50
N VAL A 84 -6.88 -12.06 7.29
CA VAL A 84 -6.66 -13.44 6.85
C VAL A 84 -8.01 -14.14 6.84
N THR A 85 -8.50 -14.51 5.66
CA THR A 85 -9.82 -15.10 5.48
C THR A 85 -9.72 -16.54 5.00
N LEU A 86 -10.41 -17.44 5.70
CA LEU A 86 -10.64 -18.81 5.24
C LEU A 86 -11.84 -18.82 4.30
N LEU A 87 -11.57 -19.16 3.05
CA LEU A 87 -12.55 -19.32 1.98
C LEU A 87 -12.81 -20.81 1.78
N VAL A 88 -14.09 -21.18 1.81
CA VAL A 88 -14.53 -22.57 1.71
C VAL A 88 -15.40 -22.74 0.49
N GLU A 89 -14.98 -23.59 -0.43
CA GLU A 89 -15.75 -24.03 -1.59
C GLU A 89 -16.74 -25.12 -1.16
N ILE A 90 -18.03 -24.93 -1.45
CA ILE A 90 -19.07 -25.90 -1.10
C ILE A 90 -19.59 -26.58 -2.37
N ASP A 91 -19.59 -27.91 -2.38
CA ASP A 91 -20.28 -28.74 -3.38
C ASP A 91 -21.44 -29.49 -2.72
N GLY A 92 -22.66 -28.99 -2.95
CA GLY A 92 -23.87 -29.47 -2.28
C GLY A 92 -23.82 -29.21 -0.76
N ALA A 93 -23.69 -30.28 0.03
CA ALA A 93 -23.58 -30.22 1.49
C ALA A 93 -22.16 -30.54 2.01
N ARG A 94 -21.16 -30.62 1.12
CA ARG A 94 -19.79 -30.97 1.49
C ARG A 94 -18.83 -29.83 1.15
N VAL A 95 -17.82 -29.66 2.01
CA VAL A 95 -16.66 -28.82 1.72
C VAL A 95 -15.84 -29.51 0.63
N ALA A 96 -15.73 -28.87 -0.53
CA ALA A 96 -14.95 -29.36 -1.66
C ALA A 96 -13.50 -28.89 -1.59
N ARG A 97 -13.25 -27.66 -1.12
CA ARG A 97 -11.92 -27.07 -1.07
C ARG A 97 -11.84 -25.92 -0.05
N GLU A 98 -10.71 -25.82 0.65
CA GLU A 98 -10.39 -24.66 1.47
C GLU A 98 -9.28 -23.84 0.81
N ARG A 99 -9.33 -22.52 0.98
CA ARG A 99 -8.30 -21.57 0.54
C ARG A 99 -8.14 -20.48 1.58
N VAL A 100 -6.94 -19.94 1.69
CA VAL A 100 -6.68 -18.73 2.46
C VAL A 100 -6.49 -17.56 1.51
N SER A 101 -7.16 -16.45 1.81
CA SER A 101 -6.87 -15.12 1.25
C SER A 101 -6.23 -14.26 2.32
N VAL A 102 -5.30 -13.40 1.90
CA VAL A 102 -4.76 -12.33 2.75
C VAL A 102 -4.99 -11.01 2.06
N ASP A 103 -5.62 -10.06 2.73
CA ASP A 103 -5.94 -8.75 2.19
C ASP A 103 -5.42 -7.67 3.15
N ALA A 104 -4.48 -6.85 2.69
CA ALA A 104 -3.88 -5.77 3.47
C ALA A 104 -4.42 -4.42 3.01
N CYS A 105 -5.15 -3.72 3.89
CA CYS A 105 -5.60 -2.36 3.68
C CYS A 105 -4.59 -1.36 4.23
N ILE A 106 -4.08 -0.46 3.39
CA ILE A 106 -3.29 0.69 3.85
C ILE A 106 -4.25 1.80 4.26
N GLU A 107 -4.39 2.02 5.57
CA GLU A 107 -5.32 2.98 6.14
C GLU A 107 -4.73 4.39 6.17
N LYS A 108 -3.47 4.54 6.61
CA LYS A 108 -2.79 5.83 6.69
C LYS A 108 -1.32 5.71 6.29
N LEU A 109 -0.83 6.69 5.54
CA LEU A 109 0.59 6.90 5.31
C LEU A 109 0.86 8.39 5.39
N ASP A 110 1.73 8.78 6.30
CA ASP A 110 2.05 10.20 6.52
C ASP A 110 3.55 10.39 6.72
N THR A 111 3.98 11.63 6.49
CA THR A 111 5.34 12.09 6.77
C THR A 111 5.27 13.37 7.59
N SER A 112 6.16 13.52 8.57
CA SER A 112 6.17 14.71 9.43
C SER A 112 6.86 15.92 8.77
N GLY A 113 7.59 15.68 7.67
CA GLY A 113 8.45 16.70 7.03
C GLY A 113 9.77 16.95 7.79
N MET A 114 10.16 16.07 8.71
CA MET A 114 11.39 16.18 9.52
C MET A 114 12.62 15.49 8.93
N LEU A 115 12.50 14.96 7.72
CA LEU A 115 13.57 14.23 7.06
C LEU A 115 14.73 15.18 6.73
N SER A 116 15.95 14.81 7.10
CA SER A 116 17.14 15.67 6.93
C SER A 116 17.47 15.97 5.46
N SER A 117 17.08 15.07 4.55
CA SER A 117 17.24 15.27 3.11
C SER A 117 16.09 14.65 2.32
N ARG A 118 15.77 15.23 1.16
CA ARG A 118 14.68 14.73 0.31
C ARG A 118 15.05 13.39 -0.31
N MET A 119 14.30 12.34 0.02
CA MET A 119 14.47 10.99 -0.50
C MET A 119 13.14 10.23 -0.50
N PRO A 120 12.99 9.12 -1.24
CA PRO A 120 11.72 8.40 -1.37
C PRO A 120 11.40 7.50 -0.16
N LEU A 121 11.57 8.00 1.08
CA LEU A 121 11.41 7.23 2.32
C LEU A 121 10.06 6.50 2.38
N ALA A 122 8.96 7.22 2.21
CA ALA A 122 7.61 6.66 2.28
C ALA A 122 7.37 5.56 1.22
N ARG A 123 7.99 5.66 0.03
CA ARG A 123 7.90 4.60 -0.98
C ARG A 123 8.65 3.35 -0.56
N GLN A 124 9.83 3.51 0.03
CA GLN A 124 10.63 2.38 0.51
C GLN A 124 9.98 1.70 1.72
N MET A 125 9.28 2.45 2.58
CA MET A 125 8.46 1.86 3.65
C MET A 125 7.38 0.95 3.08
N VAL A 126 6.63 1.42 2.07
CA VAL A 126 5.60 0.59 1.42
C VAL A 126 6.24 -0.61 0.72
N ALA A 127 7.41 -0.45 0.09
CA ALA A 127 8.13 -1.56 -0.56
C ALA A 127 8.53 -2.66 0.43
N GLY A 128 9.09 -2.29 1.58
CA GLY A 128 9.46 -3.25 2.62
C GLY A 128 8.24 -3.90 3.27
N TYR A 129 7.18 -3.13 3.53
CA TYR A 129 5.93 -3.69 4.05
C TYR A 129 5.32 -4.72 3.07
N LEU A 130 5.21 -4.40 1.78
CA LEU A 130 4.72 -5.36 0.76
C LEU A 130 5.62 -6.58 0.62
N CYS A 131 6.93 -6.44 0.88
CA CYS A 131 7.85 -7.57 0.97
C CYS A 131 7.49 -8.48 2.17
N SER A 132 7.18 -7.92 3.33
CA SER A 132 6.78 -8.72 4.50
C SER A 132 5.49 -9.52 4.28
N LEU A 133 4.54 -9.00 3.50
CA LEU A 133 3.31 -9.72 3.17
C LEU A 133 3.57 -11.01 2.36
N GLN A 134 4.72 -11.12 1.69
CA GLN A 134 5.07 -12.36 0.98
C GLN A 134 5.32 -13.54 1.91
N LYS A 135 5.68 -13.29 3.17
CA LYS A 135 5.95 -14.35 4.15
C LYS A 135 4.69 -15.15 4.48
N TYR A 136 3.49 -14.58 4.36
CA TYR A 136 2.24 -15.33 4.42
C TYR A 136 2.18 -16.48 3.42
N ARG A 137 2.77 -16.32 2.23
CA ARG A 137 2.79 -17.38 1.23
C ARG A 137 3.51 -18.63 1.72
N LYS A 138 4.62 -18.42 2.44
CA LYS A 138 5.41 -19.52 3.00
C LYS A 138 4.71 -20.17 4.19
N ALA A 139 4.04 -19.36 5.01
CA ALA A 139 3.41 -19.82 6.24
C ALA A 139 2.06 -20.52 6.03
N LEU A 140 1.27 -20.08 5.05
CA LEU A 140 -0.16 -20.42 4.95
C LEU A 140 -0.62 -21.01 3.62
N ASP A 141 0.31 -21.32 2.69
CA ASP A 141 -0.02 -21.77 1.33
C ASP A 141 -1.12 -20.90 0.67
N VAL A 142 -0.99 -19.58 0.88
CA VAL A 142 -2.03 -18.59 0.55
C VAL A 142 -2.20 -18.49 -0.96
N SER A 143 -3.45 -18.50 -1.41
CA SER A 143 -3.78 -18.43 -2.85
C SER A 143 -3.68 -17.02 -3.44
N THR A 144 -3.92 -15.98 -2.64
CA THR A 144 -3.90 -14.57 -3.04
C THR A 144 -3.45 -13.67 -1.88
N VAL A 145 -2.57 -12.70 -2.17
CA VAL A 145 -2.26 -11.61 -1.25
C VAL A 145 -2.62 -10.29 -1.92
N GLY A 146 -3.71 -9.67 -1.48
CA GLY A 146 -4.22 -8.38 -1.96
C GLY A 146 -3.66 -7.21 -1.15
N VAL A 147 -3.43 -6.08 -1.82
CA VAL A 147 -3.15 -4.79 -1.20
C VAL A 147 -4.18 -3.80 -1.69
N HIS A 148 -4.84 -3.12 -0.76
CA HIS A 148 -5.98 -2.24 -1.00
C HIS A 148 -5.75 -0.90 -0.31
N LEU A 149 -6.20 0.19 -0.92
CA LEU A 149 -6.23 1.50 -0.24
C LEU A 149 -7.24 2.46 -0.86
N PHE A 150 -7.69 3.41 -0.06
CA PHE A 150 -8.49 4.56 -0.47
C PHE A 150 -7.61 5.83 -0.42
N ALA A 151 -7.17 6.30 -1.58
CA ALA A 151 -6.33 7.49 -1.71
C ALA A 151 -7.18 8.76 -1.75
N ARG A 152 -7.21 9.51 -0.66
CA ARG A 152 -7.86 10.83 -0.55
C ARG A 152 -6.89 11.81 0.07
N ALA A 153 -6.59 12.96 -0.54
CA ALA A 153 -5.63 13.89 0.06
C ALA A 153 -6.17 14.53 1.35
N GLN A 154 -5.30 14.60 2.35
CA GLN A 154 -5.51 15.34 3.58
C GLN A 154 -4.20 16.03 3.95
N HIS A 155 -4.28 17.10 4.74
CA HIS A 155 -3.08 17.84 5.12
C HIS A 155 -2.19 17.05 6.10
N GLU A 156 -2.79 16.18 6.91
CA GLU A 156 -2.12 15.28 7.85
C GLU A 156 -3.03 14.09 8.20
N TYR A 157 -2.42 12.94 8.50
CA TYR A 157 -3.12 11.72 8.92
C TYR A 157 -2.61 11.19 10.26
N LEU A 158 -1.29 11.24 10.50
CA LEU A 158 -0.65 10.67 11.70
C LEU A 158 0.09 11.74 12.53
N PHE A 159 0.67 12.74 11.88
CA PHE A 159 1.52 13.72 12.55
C PHE A 159 0.80 15.05 12.73
N ALA A 160 0.24 15.28 13.92
CA ALA A 160 -0.53 16.47 14.25
C ALA A 160 0.25 17.78 13.99
N LYS A 161 -0.40 18.74 13.34
CA LYS A 161 0.14 20.03 12.90
C LYS A 161 1.33 19.96 11.93
N SER A 162 1.67 18.78 11.41
CA SER A 162 2.75 18.67 10.43
C SER A 162 2.44 19.40 9.13
N GLN A 163 1.18 19.73 8.86
CA GLN A 163 0.81 20.61 7.74
C GLN A 163 1.41 22.02 7.82
N GLU A 164 1.74 22.49 9.04
CA GLU A 164 2.33 23.81 9.27
C GLU A 164 3.85 23.80 9.05
N ASN A 165 4.46 22.62 8.97
CA ASN A 165 5.89 22.47 8.71
C ASN A 165 6.20 22.79 7.24
N PRO A 166 7.00 23.84 6.94
CA PRO A 166 7.30 24.24 5.56
C PRO A 166 8.09 23.19 4.76
N ASN A 167 8.70 22.21 5.44
CA ASN A 167 9.41 21.11 4.78
C ASN A 167 8.49 19.93 4.41
N LYS A 168 7.24 19.91 4.90
CA LYS A 168 6.26 18.89 4.51
C LYS A 168 5.69 19.21 3.13
N HIS A 169 5.82 18.25 2.22
CA HIS A 169 5.26 18.36 0.88
C HIS A 169 3.92 17.63 0.80
N ILE A 170 2.82 18.38 0.92
CA ILE A 170 1.46 17.86 0.81
C ILE A 170 1.12 17.69 -0.68
N LEU A 171 0.64 16.51 -1.04
CA LEU A 171 0.16 16.22 -2.39
C LEU A 171 -1.31 16.60 -2.51
N ASP A 172 -1.70 17.22 -3.62
CA ASP A 172 -3.11 17.31 -3.99
C ASP A 172 -3.67 15.93 -4.38
N ASP A 173 -4.99 15.85 -4.50
CA ASP A 173 -5.74 14.65 -4.84
C ASP A 173 -5.14 13.87 -6.03
N PHE A 174 -4.90 14.54 -7.16
CA PHE A 174 -4.40 13.89 -8.36
C PHE A 174 -2.94 13.46 -8.22
N ALA A 175 -2.12 14.29 -7.60
CA ALA A 175 -0.71 13.99 -7.35
C ALA A 175 -0.59 12.79 -6.40
N LEU A 176 -1.48 12.69 -5.40
CA LEU A 176 -1.53 11.57 -4.47
C LEU A 176 -1.95 10.27 -5.17
N ILE A 177 -2.98 10.30 -6.00
CA ILE A 177 -3.43 9.11 -6.77
C ILE A 177 -2.30 8.61 -7.68
N LYS A 178 -1.67 9.50 -8.46
CA LYS A 178 -0.50 9.17 -9.29
C LYS A 178 0.66 8.65 -8.45
N TRP A 179 0.88 9.23 -7.27
CA TRP A 179 1.94 8.81 -6.37
C TRP A 179 1.70 7.37 -5.89
N TRP A 180 0.48 7.03 -5.48
CA TRP A 180 0.13 5.68 -5.05
C TRP A 180 0.28 4.63 -6.16
N GLN A 181 -0.20 4.91 -7.37
CA GLN A 181 0.00 3.98 -8.50
C GLN A 181 1.48 3.68 -8.75
N ARG A 182 2.33 4.70 -8.70
CA ARG A 182 3.79 4.57 -8.85
C ARG A 182 4.41 3.83 -7.67
N THR A 183 3.99 4.16 -6.45
CA THR A 183 4.47 3.52 -5.22
C THR A 183 4.15 2.03 -5.21
N ILE A 184 2.90 1.64 -5.48
CA ILE A 184 2.49 0.24 -5.57
C ILE A 184 3.27 -0.49 -6.66
N ASN A 185 3.42 0.10 -7.85
CA ASN A 185 4.20 -0.51 -8.93
C ASN A 185 5.67 -0.75 -8.53
N SER A 186 6.33 0.24 -7.94
CA SER A 186 7.71 0.12 -7.45
C SER A 186 7.83 -0.89 -6.30
N ALA A 187 6.89 -0.87 -5.36
CA ALA A 187 6.87 -1.77 -4.21
C ALA A 187 6.65 -3.23 -4.60
N LEU A 188 5.72 -3.50 -5.53
CA LEU A 188 5.50 -4.83 -6.08
C LEU A 188 6.71 -5.33 -6.87
N THR A 189 7.31 -4.47 -7.70
CA THR A 189 8.56 -4.81 -8.40
C THR A 189 9.66 -5.19 -7.42
N TYR A 190 9.85 -4.38 -6.36
CA TYR A 190 10.81 -4.64 -5.30
C TYR A 190 10.56 -5.98 -4.62
N ALA A 191 9.33 -6.22 -4.15
CA ALA A 191 8.95 -7.45 -3.46
C ALA A 191 9.14 -8.68 -4.37
N MET A 192 8.75 -8.60 -5.65
CA MET A 192 8.91 -9.70 -6.60
C MET A 192 10.40 -10.03 -6.86
N SER A 193 11.26 -9.01 -6.93
CA SER A 193 12.70 -9.23 -7.10
C SER A 193 13.33 -9.93 -5.89
N HIS A 194 12.92 -9.55 -4.67
CA HIS A 194 13.39 -10.16 -3.42
C HIS A 194 12.98 -11.63 -3.30
N LEU A 195 11.74 -11.95 -3.69
CA LEU A 195 11.27 -13.33 -3.75
C LEU A 195 12.15 -14.18 -4.68
N SER A 196 12.43 -13.68 -5.88
CA SER A 196 13.21 -14.42 -6.89
C SER A 196 14.64 -14.73 -6.41
N TYR A 197 15.25 -13.82 -5.65
CA TYR A 197 16.58 -14.02 -5.06
C TYR A 197 16.55 -15.07 -3.95
N SER A 198 15.58 -14.98 -3.03
CA SER A 198 15.47 -15.94 -1.92
C SER A 198 15.28 -17.38 -2.40
N LEU A 199 14.51 -17.59 -3.47
CA LEU A 199 14.29 -18.91 -4.07
C LEU A 199 15.54 -19.47 -4.74
N GLN A 200 16.38 -18.61 -5.35
CA GLN A 200 17.64 -19.04 -5.95
C GLN A 200 18.65 -19.49 -4.89
N ASP A 201 18.79 -18.77 -3.78
CA ASP A 201 19.71 -19.15 -2.69
C ASP A 201 19.32 -20.50 -2.06
N SER A 202 18.02 -20.75 -1.85
CA SER A 202 17.54 -22.04 -1.34
C SER A 202 17.79 -23.21 -2.31
N ALA A 203 17.62 -23.00 -3.63
CA ALA A 203 17.86 -24.02 -4.65
C ALA A 203 19.35 -24.36 -4.87
N ILE A 204 20.24 -23.36 -4.74
CA ILE A 204 21.70 -23.54 -4.81
C ILE A 204 22.21 -24.34 -3.61
N ARG A 205 21.60 -24.15 -2.43
CA ARG A 205 21.96 -24.90 -1.22
C ARG A 205 21.49 -26.36 -1.24
N SER A 206 20.38 -26.65 -1.91
CA SER A 206 19.82 -28.02 -2.00
C SER A 206 20.37 -28.83 -3.17
N SER A 207 20.86 -28.18 -4.23
CA SER A 207 21.46 -28.85 -5.37
C SER A 207 22.75 -28.11 -5.75
N GLY A 208 23.90 -28.76 -5.58
CA GLY A 208 25.24 -28.19 -5.84
C GLY A 208 25.54 -27.88 -7.31
N THR A 209 24.56 -27.41 -8.09
CA THR A 209 24.64 -27.14 -9.53
C THR A 209 24.42 -25.65 -9.78
N SER A 210 25.49 -24.94 -10.14
CA SER A 210 25.54 -23.49 -10.37
C SER A 210 24.93 -23.04 -11.72
N ALA A 211 23.74 -23.51 -12.08
CA ALA A 211 23.10 -23.11 -13.33
C ALA A 211 21.57 -23.04 -13.22
N VAL A 212 21.04 -22.27 -12.26
CA VAL A 212 19.62 -21.86 -12.30
C VAL A 212 19.55 -20.47 -12.94
N THR A 213 19.31 -20.49 -14.25
CA THR A 213 19.07 -19.33 -15.12
C THR A 213 18.05 -18.37 -14.50
N ARG A 214 18.34 -17.06 -14.54
CA ARG A 214 17.45 -15.94 -14.20
C ARG A 214 16.09 -16.07 -14.89
N LYS A 215 15.14 -16.82 -14.34
CA LYS A 215 13.74 -16.73 -14.75
C LYS A 215 13.13 -15.57 -13.97
N CYS A 216 13.41 -14.37 -14.46
CA CYS A 216 12.78 -13.14 -13.97
C CYS A 216 11.26 -13.35 -14.04
N PHE A 217 10.54 -12.98 -12.99
CA PHE A 217 9.08 -13.12 -12.91
C PHE A 217 8.44 -12.36 -14.09
N SER A 218 8.06 -13.07 -15.15
CA SER A 218 7.52 -12.47 -16.38
C SER A 218 6.03 -12.16 -16.30
N GLU A 219 5.39 -12.44 -15.17
CA GLU A 219 3.96 -12.24 -14.98
C GLU A 219 3.69 -10.76 -14.71
N THR A 220 2.86 -10.18 -15.58
CA THR A 220 2.32 -8.84 -15.40
C THR A 220 1.32 -8.90 -14.25
N VAL A 221 1.45 -8.00 -13.28
CA VAL A 221 0.49 -7.89 -12.18
C VAL A 221 -0.67 -7.01 -12.63
N ILE A 222 -1.90 -7.44 -12.39
CA ILE A 222 -3.07 -6.60 -12.68
C ILE A 222 -3.39 -5.78 -11.42
N GLY A 223 -3.38 -4.45 -11.56
CA GLY A 223 -3.87 -3.51 -10.57
C GLY A 223 -5.18 -2.89 -11.05
N TYR A 224 -6.03 -2.46 -10.13
CA TYR A 224 -7.29 -1.78 -10.40
C TYR A 224 -7.28 -0.42 -9.74
N CYS A 225 -7.73 0.60 -10.45
CA CYS A 225 -7.82 1.97 -9.98
C CYS A 225 -9.15 2.57 -10.44
N VAL A 226 -9.92 3.14 -9.52
CA VAL A 226 -11.14 3.87 -9.84
C VAL A 226 -11.17 5.19 -9.08
N ILE A 227 -11.48 6.27 -9.79
CA ILE A 227 -11.77 7.60 -9.21
C ILE A 227 -13.28 7.79 -9.44
N PRO A 228 -14.13 7.63 -8.41
CA PRO A 228 -15.57 7.82 -8.57
C PRO A 228 -15.89 9.19 -9.19
N GLY A 229 -16.81 9.21 -10.15
CA GLY A 229 -17.18 10.44 -10.88
C GLY A 229 -16.23 10.88 -11.99
N ALA A 230 -15.12 10.15 -12.24
CA ALA A 230 -14.26 10.39 -13.39
C ALA A 230 -14.52 9.39 -14.52
N GLU A 231 -14.27 9.81 -15.75
CA GLU A 231 -14.35 8.92 -16.91
C GLU A 231 -13.04 8.13 -17.14
N PRO A 232 -13.12 6.89 -17.67
CA PRO A 232 -11.95 6.05 -17.95
C PRO A 232 -10.91 6.74 -18.83
N ASN A 233 -11.34 7.49 -19.85
CA ASN A 233 -10.44 8.17 -20.80
C ASN A 233 -9.58 9.26 -20.13
N ASN A 234 -10.13 9.95 -19.13
CA ASN A 234 -9.36 10.89 -18.33
C ASN A 234 -8.43 10.18 -17.35
N ALA A 235 -8.67 8.89 -17.09
CA ALA A 235 -7.92 8.11 -16.14
C ALA A 235 -6.65 7.45 -16.70
N TYR A 236 -6.66 7.08 -17.99
CA TYR A 236 -5.46 6.59 -18.68
C TYR A 236 -4.34 7.65 -18.77
N ALA A 237 -4.68 8.94 -18.62
CA ALA A 237 -3.68 10.00 -18.42
C ALA A 237 -2.88 9.83 -17.11
N PHE A 238 -3.36 9.04 -16.14
CA PHE A 238 -2.68 8.73 -14.87
C PHE A 238 -1.78 7.49 -14.95
N THR A 239 -2.04 6.56 -15.88
CA THR A 239 -1.28 5.30 -16.04
C THR A 239 -0.04 5.44 -16.94
N GLY A 240 0.14 6.60 -17.60
CA GLY A 240 1.36 6.94 -18.34
C GLY A 240 1.53 6.24 -19.68
N GLU A 241 0.52 5.55 -20.21
CA GLU A 241 0.66 4.75 -21.44
C GLU A 241 0.62 5.55 -22.76
N GLN A 242 0.46 6.87 -22.74
CA GLN A 242 0.46 7.67 -23.97
C GLN A 242 1.75 8.46 -24.26
N ALA A 243 2.75 8.48 -23.37
CA ALA A 243 3.92 9.36 -23.59
C ALA A 243 5.10 8.70 -24.34
N ASP A 244 5.25 7.38 -24.34
CA ASP A 244 6.44 6.72 -24.91
C ASP A 244 6.20 5.99 -26.25
N THR A 245 4.97 5.94 -26.76
CA THR A 245 4.65 5.25 -28.03
C THR A 245 4.73 6.14 -29.27
N ALA A 246 4.90 7.46 -29.13
CA ALA A 246 4.96 8.38 -30.27
C ALA A 246 6.35 8.51 -30.92
N ASN A 247 7.40 7.89 -30.36
CA ASN A 247 8.77 7.94 -30.92
C ASN A 247 9.37 6.55 -31.22
N ALA A 248 8.55 5.53 -31.39
CA ALA A 248 8.99 4.21 -31.86
C ALA A 248 9.09 4.17 -33.40
N ASN A 249 9.98 5.01 -33.96
CA ASN A 249 10.54 4.83 -35.29
C ASN A 249 12.04 4.58 -35.17
N SER A 250 12.40 3.44 -34.58
CA SER A 250 13.72 2.84 -34.77
C SER A 250 13.58 1.33 -34.54
N ASN A 251 13.71 0.58 -35.63
CA ASN A 251 13.99 -0.85 -35.61
C ASN A 251 15.27 -1.08 -34.80
N GLU A 252 15.15 -1.59 -33.58
CA GLU A 252 16.23 -2.33 -32.91
C GLU A 252 15.67 -3.13 -31.71
N HIS A 253 15.81 -4.46 -31.81
CA HIS A 253 15.71 -5.46 -30.73
C HIS A 253 14.42 -5.50 -29.90
N ALA A 254 13.49 -6.33 -30.38
CA ALA A 254 12.45 -6.93 -29.56
C ALA A 254 13.07 -7.90 -28.55
N ASP A 255 13.51 -7.40 -27.39
CA ASP A 255 13.87 -8.26 -26.27
C ASP A 255 13.65 -7.57 -24.91
N THR A 256 12.95 -8.29 -24.01
CA THR A 256 12.66 -7.99 -22.60
C THR A 256 11.74 -6.80 -22.27
N LYS A 257 10.42 -7.06 -22.16
CA LYS A 257 9.56 -6.24 -21.27
C LYS A 257 10.11 -6.38 -19.83
N PRO A 258 10.30 -5.29 -19.07
CA PRO A 258 10.78 -5.40 -17.70
C PRO A 258 9.77 -6.17 -16.85
N ALA A 259 10.27 -7.19 -16.13
CA ALA A 259 9.52 -7.93 -15.12
C ALA A 259 9.00 -7.00 -14.03
N GLY A 260 7.78 -7.25 -13.52
CA GLY A 260 7.21 -6.52 -12.38
C GLY A 260 6.35 -5.30 -12.70
N ARG A 261 6.05 -5.01 -13.98
CA ARG A 261 5.12 -3.93 -14.34
C ARG A 261 3.69 -4.28 -13.93
N VAL A 262 3.03 -3.36 -13.21
CA VAL A 262 1.60 -3.41 -12.91
C VAL A 262 0.83 -2.85 -14.10
N GLU A 263 -0.03 -3.66 -14.70
CA GLU A 263 -1.04 -3.24 -15.65
C GLU A 263 -2.24 -2.71 -14.88
N TRP A 264 -2.41 -1.38 -14.89
CA TRP A 264 -3.54 -0.73 -14.22
C TRP A 264 -4.79 -0.77 -15.10
N ARG A 265 -5.86 -1.36 -14.56
CA ARG A 265 -7.20 -1.37 -15.13
C ARG A 265 -8.08 -0.35 -14.44
N TRP A 266 -8.96 0.26 -15.20
CA TRP A 266 -9.97 1.17 -14.67
C TRP A 266 -11.12 0.40 -14.04
N GLY A 267 -11.59 0.85 -12.89
CA GLY A 267 -12.73 0.26 -12.18
C GLY A 267 -12.32 -0.57 -10.97
N LEU A 268 -13.27 -1.34 -10.45
CA LEU A 268 -13.07 -2.34 -9.40
C LEU A 268 -12.82 -3.73 -10.05
N PRO A 269 -12.25 -4.71 -9.34
CA PRO A 269 -11.99 -6.06 -9.86
C PRO A 269 -13.26 -6.92 -10.04
N TYR A 270 -14.44 -6.30 -10.06
CA TYR A 270 -15.74 -6.96 -10.06
C TYR A 270 -16.55 -6.57 -11.29
N SER A 271 -17.48 -7.44 -11.70
CA SER A 271 -18.38 -7.13 -12.80
C SER A 271 -19.30 -5.96 -12.44
N SER A 272 -19.54 -5.05 -13.39
CA SER A 272 -20.35 -3.84 -13.16
C SER A 272 -21.80 -4.14 -12.77
N ASP A 273 -22.33 -5.28 -13.18
CA ASP A 273 -23.68 -5.77 -12.91
C ASP A 273 -23.77 -6.69 -11.68
N ALA A 274 -22.64 -7.10 -11.09
CA ALA A 274 -22.63 -7.90 -9.88
C ALA A 274 -23.22 -7.12 -8.71
N VAL A 275 -23.88 -7.81 -7.78
CA VAL A 275 -24.39 -7.20 -6.55
C VAL A 275 -23.20 -6.77 -5.69
N ALA A 276 -23.13 -5.49 -5.34
CA ALA A 276 -21.98 -4.91 -4.65
C ALA A 276 -21.73 -5.55 -3.28
N HIS A 277 -22.79 -5.73 -2.49
CA HIS A 277 -22.77 -6.41 -1.17
C HIS A 277 -22.15 -7.80 -1.18
N ASP A 278 -22.28 -8.48 -2.30
CA ASP A 278 -21.90 -9.88 -2.46
C ASP A 278 -20.41 -10.04 -2.80
N CYS A 279 -19.78 -9.02 -3.40
CA CYS A 279 -18.42 -9.16 -3.97
C CYS A 279 -17.43 -8.08 -3.57
N VAL A 280 -17.87 -6.87 -3.25
CA VAL A 280 -16.97 -5.76 -2.93
C VAL A 280 -16.45 -5.92 -1.51
N LEU A 281 -15.12 -5.90 -1.35
CA LEU A 281 -14.47 -5.91 -0.03
C LEU A 281 -14.85 -4.65 0.75
N GLN A 282 -15.32 -4.84 1.98
CA GLN A 282 -15.77 -3.79 2.90
C GLN A 282 -14.74 -3.59 4.01
N PHE A 283 -13.85 -2.61 3.86
CA PHE A 283 -12.86 -2.31 4.90
C PHE A 283 -13.41 -1.35 5.96
N PRO A 284 -12.95 -1.45 7.21
CA PRO A 284 -13.31 -0.52 8.28
C PRO A 284 -13.01 0.93 7.89
N ASP A 285 -13.91 1.85 8.28
CA ASP A 285 -13.80 3.29 8.08
C ASP A 285 -13.66 3.77 6.61
N ASP A 286 -13.90 2.89 5.63
CA ASP A 286 -13.91 3.26 4.21
C ASP A 286 -15.30 3.75 3.73
N PRO A 287 -15.37 4.57 2.67
CA PRO A 287 -16.66 5.03 2.15
C PRO A 287 -17.52 3.97 1.46
N ILE A 288 -16.95 2.85 1.00
CA ILE A 288 -17.71 1.76 0.40
C ILE A 288 -18.54 1.07 1.47
N THR A 289 -17.91 0.63 2.55
CA THR A 289 -18.51 -0.01 3.71
C THR A 289 -19.61 0.85 4.30
N ARG A 290 -19.36 2.16 4.45
CA ARG A 290 -20.39 3.08 4.95
C ARG A 290 -21.59 3.19 4.01
N LEU A 291 -21.38 3.28 2.69
CA LEU A 291 -22.49 3.31 1.73
C LEU A 291 -23.25 1.98 1.68
N LEU A 292 -22.55 0.86 1.77
CA LEU A 292 -23.16 -0.47 1.77
C LEU A 292 -23.87 -0.78 3.11
N ALA A 293 -23.48 -0.16 4.22
CA ALA A 293 -24.22 -0.27 5.48
C ALA A 293 -25.65 0.29 5.40
N GLU A 294 -25.93 1.21 4.46
CA GLU A 294 -27.25 1.82 4.31
C GLU A 294 -28.31 0.81 3.83
N PRO A 295 -29.51 0.73 4.43
CA PRO A 295 -30.52 -0.26 4.07
C PRO A 295 -30.96 -0.23 2.60
N HIS A 296 -30.97 0.95 1.98
CA HIS A 296 -31.36 1.14 0.59
C HIS A 296 -30.29 0.67 -0.42
N SER A 297 -29.08 0.38 0.05
CA SER A 297 -27.98 -0.11 -0.79
C SER A 297 -28.12 -1.59 -1.16
N ARG A 298 -29.06 -2.30 -0.50
CA ARG A 298 -29.33 -3.71 -0.75
C ARG A 298 -29.68 -3.94 -2.22
N GLY A 299 -28.90 -4.78 -2.87
CA GLY A 299 -29.08 -5.12 -4.28
C GLY A 299 -28.52 -4.11 -5.27
N TRP A 300 -27.83 -3.05 -4.82
CA TRP A 300 -27.06 -2.20 -5.72
C TRP A 300 -26.06 -3.03 -6.51
N SER A 301 -25.96 -2.75 -7.80
CA SER A 301 -24.87 -3.25 -8.61
C SER A 301 -23.57 -2.52 -8.28
N VAL A 302 -22.43 -3.09 -8.67
CA VAL A 302 -21.13 -2.41 -8.59
C VAL A 302 -21.14 -1.07 -9.33
N ALA A 303 -21.81 -0.98 -10.48
CA ALA A 303 -21.98 0.28 -11.22
C ALA A 303 -22.74 1.32 -10.39
N MET A 304 -23.88 0.93 -9.78
CA MET A 304 -24.67 1.84 -8.94
C MET A 304 -23.88 2.29 -7.71
N LEU A 305 -23.09 1.40 -7.09
CA LEU A 305 -22.20 1.76 -5.99
C LEU A 305 -21.21 2.85 -6.42
N LEU A 306 -20.57 2.72 -7.59
CA LEU A 306 -19.62 3.71 -8.11
C LEU A 306 -20.30 5.05 -8.42
N ASP A 307 -21.52 5.04 -8.94
CA ASP A 307 -22.32 6.24 -9.16
C ASP A 307 -22.65 6.94 -7.84
N MET A 308 -23.06 6.19 -6.82
CA MET A 308 -23.36 6.74 -5.49
C MET A 308 -22.10 7.25 -4.76
N LEU A 309 -20.95 6.58 -4.94
CA LEU A 309 -19.67 7.07 -4.44
C LEU A 309 -19.31 8.43 -5.05
N SER A 310 -19.58 8.65 -6.34
CA SER A 310 -19.21 9.90 -7.04
C SER A 310 -19.83 11.16 -6.45
N VAL A 311 -20.92 11.01 -5.71
CA VAL A 311 -21.64 12.10 -5.04
C VAL A 311 -21.48 12.07 -3.52
N SER A 312 -20.63 11.19 -2.98
CA SER A 312 -20.33 11.13 -1.55
C SER A 312 -19.53 12.36 -1.09
N GLU A 313 -19.44 12.58 0.22
CA GLU A 313 -18.63 13.68 0.76
C GLU A 313 -17.13 13.54 0.40
N GLU A 314 -16.63 12.30 0.33
CA GLU A 314 -15.20 12.02 0.12
C GLU A 314 -14.77 12.05 -1.34
N CYS A 315 -15.68 11.72 -2.26
CA CYS A 315 -15.37 11.65 -3.70
C CYS A 315 -16.14 12.69 -4.53
N GLY A 316 -17.10 13.38 -3.93
CA GLY A 316 -17.89 14.45 -4.56
C GLY A 316 -17.41 15.85 -4.19
N SER A 317 -18.21 16.85 -4.53
CA SER A 317 -18.00 18.26 -4.12
C SER A 317 -16.63 18.86 -4.46
N GLY A 318 -15.99 18.39 -5.53
CA GLY A 318 -14.69 18.89 -6.00
C GLY A 318 -13.48 18.14 -5.42
N HIS A 319 -13.68 17.22 -4.47
CA HIS A 319 -12.66 16.27 -4.05
C HIS A 319 -12.50 15.17 -5.10
N ARG A 320 -11.28 14.64 -5.22
CA ARG A 320 -11.03 13.43 -5.99
C ARG A 320 -10.25 12.43 -5.15
N ALA A 321 -10.92 11.34 -4.82
CA ALA A 321 -10.31 10.20 -4.18
C ALA A 321 -10.32 8.98 -5.10
N ALA A 322 -9.45 8.02 -4.84
CA ALA A 322 -9.37 6.80 -5.64
C ALA A 322 -9.32 5.55 -4.78
N TYR A 323 -9.96 4.48 -5.24
CA TYR A 323 -9.72 3.14 -4.73
C TYR A 323 -8.67 2.47 -5.59
N LEU A 324 -7.64 1.91 -4.95
CA LEU A 324 -6.59 1.14 -5.61
C LEU A 324 -6.54 -0.26 -5.01
N SER A 325 -6.37 -1.26 -5.87
CA SER A 325 -6.18 -2.64 -5.45
C SER A 325 -5.19 -3.35 -6.37
N ALA A 326 -4.29 -4.13 -5.81
CA ALA A 326 -3.36 -4.96 -6.59
C ALA A 326 -3.06 -6.25 -5.83
N TRP A 327 -2.86 -7.35 -6.54
CA TRP A 327 -2.58 -8.65 -5.93
C TRP A 327 -1.15 -9.05 -6.24
N LEU A 328 -0.40 -9.47 -5.22
CA LEU A 328 0.90 -10.05 -5.45
C LEU A 328 0.71 -11.41 -6.16
N PRO A 329 1.40 -11.68 -7.28
CA PRO A 329 1.21 -12.91 -8.06
C PRO A 329 1.70 -14.12 -7.27
N VAL A 330 0.82 -15.07 -6.98
CA VAL A 330 1.14 -16.30 -6.26
C VAL A 330 1.31 -17.43 -7.29
N LYS A 331 2.46 -18.10 -7.27
CA LYS A 331 2.59 -19.41 -7.92
C LYS A 331 2.29 -20.48 -6.88
N SER A 332 1.50 -21.50 -7.24
CA SER A 332 1.31 -22.66 -6.38
C SER A 332 2.67 -23.28 -6.09
N PHE A 333 3.06 -23.30 -4.82
CA PHE A 333 4.32 -23.89 -4.38
C PHE A 333 4.10 -25.39 -4.23
N ALA A 334 4.04 -26.11 -5.36
CA ALA A 334 3.73 -27.55 -5.33
C ALA A 334 4.88 -28.39 -4.72
N GLU A 335 6.11 -27.89 -4.64
CA GLU A 335 7.22 -28.66 -4.08
C GLU A 335 8.22 -27.71 -3.41
N VAL A 336 8.24 -27.70 -2.08
CA VAL A 336 9.38 -27.60 -1.14
C VAL A 336 8.80 -27.15 0.20
N LEU A 337 8.39 -28.13 1.00
CA LEU A 337 8.18 -27.99 2.43
C LEU A 337 8.78 -29.25 3.07
N GLU A 338 10.10 -29.27 3.22
CA GLU A 338 10.59 -29.79 4.49
C GLU A 338 10.17 -28.73 5.51
N ALA A 339 9.32 -29.14 6.45
CA ALA A 339 8.85 -28.30 7.53
C ALA A 339 10.06 -27.76 8.31
N SER A 340 10.57 -26.60 7.88
CA SER A 340 11.43 -25.77 8.71
C SER A 340 10.56 -25.43 9.91
N GLN A 341 10.95 -25.96 11.06
CA GLN A 341 10.31 -25.79 12.35
C GLN A 341 9.95 -24.31 12.49
N PHE A 342 8.68 -23.98 12.30
CA PHE A 342 8.15 -22.70 12.72
C PHE A 342 8.23 -22.76 14.23
N GLU A 343 9.22 -22.05 14.81
CA GLU A 343 9.16 -21.74 16.22
C GLU A 343 7.87 -20.97 16.44
N GLU A 344 7.03 -21.55 17.28
CA GLU A 344 5.79 -21.00 17.81
C GLU A 344 6.14 -19.78 18.68
N THR A 345 6.53 -18.66 18.06
CA THR A 345 6.62 -17.37 18.74
C THR A 345 5.20 -16.80 18.85
N ALA A 346 4.36 -17.51 19.60
CA ALA A 346 3.00 -17.10 19.93
C ALA A 346 3.03 -15.71 20.58
N ASP A 347 2.32 -14.72 20.01
CA ASP A 347 1.90 -13.40 20.52
C ASP A 347 2.84 -12.57 21.42
N GLN A 348 4.09 -12.98 21.64
CA GLN A 348 5.03 -12.29 22.51
C GLN A 348 5.40 -10.95 21.87
N GLY A 349 4.98 -9.88 22.53
CA GLY A 349 5.19 -8.49 22.07
C GLY A 349 4.06 -7.92 21.21
N LYS A 350 2.97 -8.67 20.98
CA LYS A 350 1.76 -8.13 20.35
C LYS A 350 0.91 -7.37 21.37
N LEU A 351 0.30 -6.27 20.92
CA LEU A 351 -0.62 -5.49 21.75
C LEU A 351 -2.03 -6.07 21.70
N THR A 352 -2.81 -5.85 22.76
CA THR A 352 -4.26 -5.98 22.68
C THR A 352 -4.83 -4.84 21.82
N LEU A 353 -6.08 -4.98 21.34
CA LEU A 353 -6.75 -3.88 20.63
C LEU A 353 -6.88 -2.63 21.52
N GLU A 354 -7.17 -2.80 22.81
CA GLU A 354 -7.29 -1.70 23.78
C GLU A 354 -5.95 -0.97 23.99
N ASP A 355 -4.85 -1.72 24.09
CA ASP A 355 -3.51 -1.14 24.19
C ASP A 355 -3.12 -0.39 22.91
N TYR A 356 -3.47 -0.95 21.74
CA TYR A 356 -3.22 -0.32 20.45
C TYR A 356 -4.01 0.99 20.30
N ASP A 357 -5.28 1.00 20.69
CA ASP A 357 -6.10 2.21 20.69
C ASP A 357 -5.57 3.24 21.70
N SER A 358 -5.13 2.81 22.88
CA SER A 358 -4.47 3.68 23.86
C SER A 358 -3.17 4.28 23.31
N MET A 359 -2.41 3.50 22.54
CA MET A 359 -1.22 3.98 21.84
C MET A 359 -1.56 5.00 20.76
N LEU A 360 -2.58 4.76 19.94
CA LEU A 360 -3.03 5.73 18.94
C LEU A 360 -3.52 7.02 19.60
N ILE A 361 -4.28 6.93 20.71
CA ILE A 361 -4.71 8.10 21.47
C ILE A 361 -3.49 8.91 21.94
N ALA A 362 -2.41 8.26 22.39
CA ALA A 362 -1.18 8.94 22.76
C ALA A 362 -0.48 9.61 21.55
N LEU A 363 -0.50 9.00 20.37
CA LEU A 363 0.03 9.59 19.13
C LEU A 363 -0.77 10.81 18.67
N PHE A 364 -2.09 10.77 18.86
CA PHE A 364 -3.02 11.86 18.51
C PHE A 364 -3.29 12.84 19.67
N ASP A 365 -2.55 12.72 20.78
CA ASP A 365 -2.72 13.60 21.93
C ASP A 365 -2.47 15.07 21.52
N ARG A 366 -3.22 15.99 22.11
CA ARG A 366 -3.12 17.42 21.77
C ARG A 366 -1.76 18.04 22.07
N ALA A 367 -0.95 17.40 22.91
CA ALA A 367 0.41 17.83 23.19
C ALA A 367 1.41 17.36 22.12
N MET A 368 1.01 16.51 21.18
CA MET A 368 1.82 16.15 20.02
C MET A 368 1.78 17.29 19.00
N ASP A 369 2.97 17.68 18.56
CA ASP A 369 3.16 18.81 17.67
C ASP A 369 4.34 18.55 16.73
N PHE A 370 4.06 18.56 15.43
CA PHE A 370 5.02 18.35 14.35
C PHE A 370 5.17 19.57 13.43
N SER A 371 4.74 20.76 13.88
CA SER A 371 4.80 22.01 13.11
C SER A 371 6.24 22.52 12.90
N THR A 372 7.14 22.27 13.84
CA THR A 372 8.54 22.73 13.82
C THR A 372 9.50 21.61 14.21
N ALA A 373 10.79 21.77 13.89
CA ALA A 373 11.81 20.76 14.19
C ALA A 373 11.95 20.45 15.69
N ASP A 374 11.95 21.48 16.53
CA ASP A 374 12.09 21.32 17.98
C ASP A 374 10.84 20.69 18.62
N ALA A 375 9.65 21.12 18.17
CA ALA A 375 8.39 20.55 18.62
C ALA A 375 8.28 19.08 18.19
N ALA A 376 8.56 18.77 16.92
CA ALA A 376 8.52 17.42 16.40
C ALA A 376 9.51 16.49 17.13
N SER A 377 10.72 16.95 17.41
CA SER A 377 11.73 16.18 18.17
C SER A 377 11.30 15.95 19.61
N THR A 378 10.59 16.88 20.22
CA THR A 378 10.06 16.73 21.58
C THR A 378 8.87 15.76 21.63
N SER A 379 7.92 15.92 20.72
CA SER A 379 6.77 15.03 20.55
C SER A 379 7.22 13.60 20.25
N SER A 380 8.19 13.45 19.33
CA SER A 380 8.75 12.15 18.95
C SER A 380 9.42 11.46 20.12
N ARG A 381 10.29 12.14 20.88
CA ARG A 381 10.92 11.55 22.09
C ARG A 381 9.88 11.11 23.10
N ARG A 382 8.91 11.97 23.40
CA ARG A 382 7.83 11.63 24.35
C ARG A 382 7.09 10.37 23.92
N PHE A 383 6.72 10.27 22.64
CA PHE A 383 5.99 9.11 22.14
C PHE A 383 6.85 7.86 22.04
N ILE A 384 8.11 7.98 21.60
CA ILE A 384 9.08 6.88 21.58
C ILE A 384 9.34 6.37 23.00
N ASP A 385 9.56 7.25 23.96
CA ASP A 385 9.74 6.88 25.37
C ASP A 385 8.50 6.16 25.89
N PHE A 386 7.30 6.61 25.55
CA PHE A 386 6.05 5.93 25.88
C PHE A 386 5.98 4.51 25.29
N LEU A 387 6.33 4.33 24.00
CA LEU A 387 6.37 3.01 23.36
C LEU A 387 7.40 2.08 24.03
N ASP A 388 8.61 2.59 24.25
CA ASP A 388 9.73 1.83 24.77
C ASP A 388 9.52 1.44 26.25
N THR A 389 8.84 2.28 27.05
CA THR A 389 8.59 2.04 28.49
C THR A 389 7.30 1.28 28.77
N THR A 390 6.23 1.53 28.01
CA THR A 390 4.91 0.93 28.26
C THR A 390 4.78 -0.43 27.58
N PHE A 391 5.28 -0.53 26.34
CA PHE A 391 5.07 -1.70 25.49
C PHE A 391 6.37 -2.42 25.11
N ASN A 392 7.53 -1.92 25.55
CA ASN A 392 8.85 -2.49 25.24
C ASN A 392 9.12 -2.64 23.73
N ILE A 393 8.60 -1.74 22.90
CA ILE A 393 8.77 -1.78 21.45
C ILE A 393 10.19 -1.31 21.10
N LYS A 394 11.02 -2.20 20.57
CA LYS A 394 12.41 -1.87 20.20
C LYS A 394 12.55 -1.60 18.71
N PRO A 395 13.43 -0.66 18.31
CA PRO A 395 13.67 -0.39 16.89
C PRO A 395 14.63 -1.40 16.27
N VAL A 396 14.48 -1.59 14.95
CA VAL A 396 15.51 -2.11 14.06
C VAL A 396 16.24 -0.93 13.43
N SER A 397 17.53 -0.77 13.74
CA SER A 397 18.35 0.30 13.17
C SER A 397 18.89 -0.09 11.80
N VAL A 398 18.94 0.87 10.88
CA VAL A 398 19.46 0.67 9.53
C VAL A 398 20.28 1.86 9.06
N SER A 399 21.46 1.56 8.51
CA SER A 399 22.28 2.53 7.78
C SER A 399 22.08 2.34 6.27
N THR A 400 21.83 3.45 5.59
CA THR A 400 21.61 3.49 4.15
C THR A 400 22.92 3.32 3.37
N THR A 401 22.88 2.59 2.26
CA THR A 401 24.04 2.24 1.42
C THR A 401 23.80 2.50 -0.07
N GLY A 402 22.62 3.03 -0.43
CA GLY A 402 22.28 3.35 -1.81
C GLY A 402 23.11 4.50 -2.40
N PRO A 403 23.03 4.70 -3.72
CA PRO A 403 23.85 5.68 -4.42
C PRO A 403 23.65 7.09 -3.85
N VAL A 404 24.76 7.78 -3.57
CA VAL A 404 24.74 9.17 -3.10
C VAL A 404 24.22 10.05 -4.24
N ILE A 405 23.09 10.72 -4.01
CA ILE A 405 22.58 11.73 -4.94
C ILE A 405 23.45 12.98 -4.75
N VAL A 406 24.54 13.08 -5.51
CA VAL A 406 25.29 14.33 -5.62
C VAL A 406 24.38 15.32 -6.35
N LYS A 407 23.82 16.30 -5.62
CA LYS A 407 23.16 17.42 -6.26
C LYS A 407 24.18 18.08 -7.19
N ALA A 408 23.96 18.00 -8.50
CA ALA A 408 24.69 18.82 -9.44
C ALA A 408 24.40 20.28 -9.08
N THR A 409 25.37 20.94 -8.45
CA THR A 409 25.35 22.38 -8.22
C THR A 409 25.25 23.05 -9.58
N THR A 410 24.05 23.49 -9.94
CA THR A 410 23.82 24.21 -11.18
C THR A 410 24.43 25.60 -11.01
N VAL A 411 25.55 25.82 -11.70
CA VAL A 411 26.06 27.15 -12.03
C VAL A 411 24.91 27.89 -12.72
N SER A 412 24.59 29.08 -12.25
CA SER A 412 23.57 29.92 -12.85
C SER A 412 24.00 30.33 -14.26
N GLU A 413 23.40 29.76 -15.29
CA GLU A 413 23.32 30.39 -16.59
C GLU A 413 21.85 30.65 -16.90
N GLN A 414 21.53 31.95 -16.97
CA GLN A 414 20.26 32.45 -17.46
C GLN A 414 20.10 32.01 -18.91
N ILE A 415 19.26 31.00 -19.14
CA ILE A 415 18.71 30.73 -20.47
C ILE A 415 17.23 31.06 -20.43
N THR A 416 16.91 32.19 -21.03
CA THR A 416 15.56 32.64 -21.36
C THR A 416 15.00 31.76 -22.48
N THR A 417 13.95 31.00 -22.19
CA THR A 417 13.10 30.38 -23.22
C THR A 417 11.61 30.52 -22.86
N PRO A 418 10.72 30.57 -23.86
CA PRO A 418 9.52 31.39 -23.82
C PRO A 418 8.29 30.68 -23.27
N LEU A 419 7.44 31.49 -22.63
CA LEU A 419 6.12 31.18 -22.12
C LEU A 419 5.13 30.91 -23.28
N VAL A 420 4.51 29.73 -23.31
CA VAL A 420 3.40 29.34 -24.21
C VAL A 420 2.60 28.27 -23.45
N ASN A 421 1.28 28.29 -23.23
CA ASN A 421 0.18 29.19 -23.61
C ASN A 421 -0.89 29.05 -22.52
N ASP A 422 -1.40 30.17 -22.02
CA ASP A 422 -2.54 30.25 -21.13
C ASP A 422 -3.83 30.31 -21.96
N LEU A 423 -4.64 29.24 -21.91
CA LEU A 423 -5.90 29.10 -22.65
C LEU A 423 -7.05 29.77 -21.87
N THR A 424 -7.09 31.10 -21.83
CA THR A 424 -8.26 31.85 -21.33
C THR A 424 -8.65 33.08 -22.16
N ALA A 425 -8.12 33.26 -23.37
CA ALA A 425 -8.41 34.43 -24.20
C ALA A 425 -9.13 34.12 -25.53
N VAL A 426 -10.34 33.56 -25.49
CA VAL A 426 -11.24 33.56 -26.68
C VAL A 426 -12.69 33.83 -26.28
N ILE A 427 -13.01 35.03 -25.80
CA ILE A 427 -14.35 35.64 -26.02
C ILE A 427 -14.16 37.15 -26.18
N ARG A 428 -14.14 37.64 -27.42
CA ARG A 428 -14.66 38.96 -27.83
C ARG A 428 -14.41 39.21 -29.32
N LYS A 429 -15.46 39.11 -30.14
CA LYS A 429 -15.87 40.14 -31.12
C LYS A 429 -17.01 39.62 -32.00
N LYS A 430 -18.16 40.30 -31.96
CA LYS A 430 -18.69 41.11 -33.07
C LYS A 430 -20.12 41.58 -32.77
N ARG A 431 -20.28 42.90 -32.62
CA ARG A 431 -21.44 43.60 -33.19
C ARG A 431 -20.87 44.71 -34.08
N LYS A 432 -21.20 44.63 -35.36
CA LYS A 432 -20.91 45.62 -36.40
C LYS A 432 -21.79 46.85 -36.20
N ALA A 433 -21.23 48.01 -36.48
CA ALA A 433 -21.98 49.20 -36.85
C ALA A 433 -22.14 49.21 -38.38
N GLU A 434 -23.38 49.42 -38.82
CA GLU A 434 -23.80 50.27 -39.94
C GLU A 434 -25.19 50.79 -39.58
#